data_AF-A0A318T9X9-F1
#
_entry.id   AF-A0A318T9X9-F1
#
_cell.length_a   1.000
_cell.length_b   1.000
_cell.length_c   1.000
_cell.angle_alpha   90.00
_cell.angle_beta   90.00
_cell.angle_gamma   90.00
#
_symmetry.space_group_name_H-M   'P 1'
#
loop_
_entity.id
_entity.type
_entity.pdbx_description
1 polymer ?
#
loop_
_entity_poly.entity_id
_entity_poly.type
_entity_poly.pdbx_seq_one_letter_code
_entity_poly.pdbx_strand_id
1 'polypeptide(L)' 'MWIELTDVNGERVAINFDHVVSYNAYGSGAHLVTTTPDLTFFVKQDIDVLQKMLGIKPTKGK' A
#
# COMPACT_ATOMS: atom_id res chain seq x y z
N MET A 1 9.36 -7.74 2.76
CA MET A 1 9.38 -7.64 1.30
C MET A 1 9.37 -6.17 0.94
N TRP A 2 10.35 -5.71 0.17
CA TRP A 2 10.40 -4.32 -0.30
C TRP A 2 9.63 -4.15 -1.61
N ILE A 3 8.78 -3.14 -1.69
CA ILE A 3 8.02 -2.77 -2.89
C ILE A 3 8.26 -1.30 -3.19
N GLU A 4 8.57 -0.98 -4.45
CA GLU A 4 8.62 0.39 -4.94
C GLU A 4 7.22 0.86 -5.33
N LEU A 5 6.77 1.96 -4.73
CA LEU A 5 5.48 2.60 -4.96
C LEU A 5 5.66 4.06 -5.32
N THR A 6 4.56 4.73 -5.65
CA THR A 6 4.56 6.16 -5.97
C THR A 6 3.79 6.91 -4.90
N ASP A 7 4.45 7.81 -4.18
CA ASP A 7 3.80 8.71 -3.24
C ASP A 7 2.77 9.61 -3.96
N VAL A 8 1.76 10.09 -3.24
CA VAL A 8 0.77 11.03 -3.78
C VAL A 8 1.40 12.29 -4.41
N ASN A 9 2.57 12.70 -3.94
CA ASN A 9 3.35 13.81 -4.49
C ASN A 9 4.08 13.45 -5.80
N GLY A 10 4.06 12.18 -6.22
CA GLY A 10 4.67 11.69 -7.47
C GLY A 10 6.09 11.13 -7.32
N GLU A 11 6.66 11.18 -6.12
CA GLU A 11 7.97 10.60 -5.82
C GLU A 11 7.92 9.07 -5.73
N ARG A 12 9.02 8.40 -6.06
CA ARG A 12 9.15 6.96 -5.84
C ARG A 12 9.58 6.69 -4.41
N VAL A 13 8.88 5.79 -3.74
CA VAL A 13 9.16 5.40 -2.36
C VAL A 13 9.28 3.89 -2.26
N ALA A 14 10.35 3.41 -1.62
CA ALA A 14 10.52 1.99 -1.31
C ALA A 14 9.95 1.71 0.09
N ILE A 15 8.98 0.82 0.18
CA ILE A 15 8.29 0.49 1.42
C ILE A 15 8.50 -0.99 1.74
N ASN A 16 8.91 -1.28 2.98
CA ASN A 16 8.99 -2.66 3.46
C ASN A 16 7.62 -3.11 3.96
N PHE A 17 6.95 -3.93 3.16
CA PHE A 17 5.63 -4.47 3.48
C PHE A 17 5.61 -5.46 4.64
N ASP A 18 6.77 -5.94 5.12
CA ASP A 18 6.83 -6.72 6.37
C ASP A 18 6.47 -5.86 7.60
N HIS A 19 6.59 -4.54 7.47
CA HIS A 19 6.25 -3.58 8.53
C HIS A 19 4.90 -2.87 8.27
N VAL A 20 4.18 -3.22 7.21
CA VAL A 20 2.85 -2.65 6.94
C VAL A 20 1.79 -3.48 7.66
N VAL A 21 1.01 -2.85 8.54
CA VAL A 21 -0.04 -3.52 9.32
C VAL A 21 -1.41 -3.40 8.68
N SER A 22 -1.66 -2.34 7.92
CA SER A 22 -2.89 -2.19 7.14
C SER A 22 -2.68 -1.28 5.93
N TYR A 23 -3.51 -1.47 4.91
CA TYR A 23 -3.60 -0.62 3.74
C TYR A 23 -5.08 -0.37 3.44
N ASN A 24 -5.46 0.91 3.35
CA ASN A 24 -6.85 1.34 3.24
C ASN A 24 -7.00 2.29 2.05
N ALA A 25 -8.16 2.26 1.40
CA ALA A 25 -8.44 3.18 0.29
C ALA A 25 -8.34 4.64 0.76
N TYR A 26 -7.68 5.48 -0.04
CA TYR A 26 -7.50 6.90 0.24
C TYR A 26 -7.54 7.71 -1.06
N GLY A 27 -8.64 8.41 -1.32
CA GLY A 27 -8.87 9.06 -2.60
C GLY A 27 -8.82 8.05 -3.76
N SER A 28 -7.98 8.31 -4.76
CA SER A 28 -7.70 7.38 -5.87
C SER A 28 -6.55 6.40 -5.59
N GLY A 29 -5.98 6.41 -4.38
CA GLY A 29 -4.81 5.64 -3.99
C GLY A 29 -5.04 4.91 -2.66
N ALA A 30 -3.97 4.77 -1.87
CA ALA A 30 -4.00 4.03 -0.61
C ALA A 30 -3.20 4.71 0.49
N HIS A 31 -3.69 4.57 1.73
CA HIS A 31 -3.00 4.92 2.96
C HIS A 31 -2.44 3.64 3.60
N LEU A 32 -1.12 3.57 3.76
CA LEU A 32 -0.39 2.45 4.35
C LEU A 32 0.00 2.82 5.79
N VAL A 33 -0.43 2.00 6.74
CA VAL A 33 -0.07 2.15 8.16
C VAL A 33 1.02 1.15 8.48
N THR A 34 2.08 1.59 9.15
CA THR A 34 3.19 0.72 9.55
C THR A 34 3.21 0.38 11.03
N THR A 35 4.06 -0.57 11.41
CA THR A 35 4.34 -0.91 12.82
C THR A 35 5.09 0.20 13.56
N THR A 36 5.75 1.09 12.84
CA THR A 36 6.51 2.21 13.44
C THR A 36 5.53 3.33 13.76
N PRO A 37 5.48 3.82 15.01
CA PRO A 37 4.63 4.94 15.38
C PRO A 37 4.86 6.15 14.47
N ASP A 38 3.77 6.81 14.07
CA ASP A 38 3.75 8.02 13.23
C ASP A 38 4.33 7.86 11.80
N LEU A 39 4.80 6.67 11.42
CA LEU A 39 5.22 6.39 10.06
C LEU A 39 4.07 5.79 9.25
N THR A 40 3.49 6.61 8.38
CA THR A 40 2.51 6.18 7.39
C THR A 40 2.89 6.68 6.00
N PHE A 41 2.31 6.09 4.97
CA PHE A 41 2.56 6.46 3.58
C PHE A 41 1.25 6.64 2.84
N PHE A 42 1.21 7.62 1.93
CA PHE A 42 0.10 7.83 1.03
C PHE A 42 0.58 7.60 -0.40
N VAL A 43 0.07 6.56 -1.05
CA VAL A 43 0.54 6.12 -2.36
C VAL A 43 -0.56 6.23 -3.41
N LYS A 44 -0.17 6.42 -4.68
CA LYS A 44 -1.09 6.52 -5.82
C LYS A 44 -1.67 5.18 -6.25
N GLN A 45 -1.04 4.07 -5.88
CA GLN A 45 -1.56 2.73 -6.16
C GLN A 45 -2.84 2.50 -5.35
N ASP A 46 -3.90 2.04 -6.03
CA ASP A 46 -5.11 1.60 -5.37
C ASP A 46 -4.92 0.23 -4.68
N ILE A 47 -5.93 -0.17 -3.91
CA ILE A 47 -5.91 -1.39 -3.10
C ILE A 47 -5.81 -2.65 -3.95
N ASP A 48 -6.42 -2.68 -5.14
CA ASP A 48 -6.41 -3.86 -6.01
C ASP A 48 -5.01 -4.07 -6.61
N VAL A 49 -4.35 -2.99 -7.01
CA VAL A 49 -2.95 -3.02 -7.47
C VAL A 49 -2.03 -3.49 -6.35
N LEU A 50 -2.20 -2.95 -5.14
CA LEU A 50 -1.41 -3.37 -3.98
C LEU A 50 -1.62 -4.86 -3.66
N GLN A 51 -2.86 -5.34 -3.61
CA GLN A 51 -3.17 -6.75 -3.36
C GLN A 51 -2.54 -7.66 -4.42
N LYS A 52 -2.62 -7.28 -5.69
CA LYS A 52 -1.99 -8.04 -6.79
C LYS A 52 -0.47 -8.09 -6.63
N MET A 53 0.19 -6.98 -6.27
CA MET A 53 1.63 -6.93 -5.99
C MET A 53 2.01 -7.82 -4.79
N LEU A 54 1.14 -7.88 -3.78
CA LEU A 54 1.30 -8.74 -2.61
C LEU A 54 0.93 -10.21 -2.86
N GLY A 55 0.50 -10.57 -4.07
CA GLY A 55 0.04 -11.92 -4.39
C GLY A 55 -1.28 -12.31 -3.71
N ILE A 56 -2.00 -11.34 -3.16
CA ILE A 56 -3.32 -11.53 -2.54
C ILE A 56 -4.34 -11.64 -3.66
N LYS A 57 -5.03 -12.78 -3.72
CA LYS A 57 -6.09 -13.01 -4.70
C LYS A 57 -7.37 -12.32 -4.23
N PRO A 58 -8.11 -11.64 -5.12
CA PRO A 58 -9.43 -11.15 -4.78
C PRO A 58 -10.27 -12.32 -4.30
N THR A 59 -10.86 -12.22 -3.11
CA THR A 59 -11.87 -13.18 -2.69
C THR A 59 -13.03 -13.04 -3.67
N LYS A 60 -13.34 -14.09 -4.43
CA LYS A 60 -14.57 -14.12 -5.23
C LYS A 60 -15.74 -13.91 -4.25
N GLY A 61 -16.29 -12.70 -4.23
CA GLY A 61 -17.59 -12.46 -3.64
C GLY A 61 -18.56 -13.43 -4.30
N LYS A 62 -19.23 -14.25 -3.49
CA LYS A 62 -20.34 -15.09 -3.95
C LYS A 62 -21.54 -14.21 -4.28
#